data_AF-A0A8H6HKE0-F1
#
_entry.id   AF-A0A8H6HKE0-F1
#
_cell.length_a   1.000
_cell.length_b   1.000
_cell.length_c   1.000
_cell.angle_alpha   90.00
_cell.angle_beta   90.00
_cell.angle_gamma   90.00
#
_symmetry.space_group_name_H-M   'P 1'
#
loop_
_entity.id
_entity.type
_entity.pdbx_description
1 polymer ?
#
loop_
_entity_poly.entity_id
_entity_poly.type
_entity_poly.pdbx_seq_one_letter_code
_entity_poly.pdbx_strand_id
1 'polypeptide(L)'
;LPAIHYSSNHDYARVVSIPTLANPGGLDRFPCIEAVFGPHAHITSSTVDIQDVKGKTHRFVIFYQQGGSLEVNQAIQNLVPGSQWRGSIIVMMTGKNIPFIGLMSTHRHLATGALQKYVL
;
A
#
# COMPACT_ATOMS: atom_id res chain seq x y z
N LEU A 1 9.11 -1.80 -7.85
CA LEU A 1 8.10 -0.74 -8.04
C LEU A 1 7.98 0.07 -6.77
N PRO A 2 8.13 1.40 -6.81
CA PRO A 2 7.89 2.26 -5.65
C PRO A 2 6.48 2.07 -5.06
N ALA A 3 6.40 1.93 -3.74
CA ALA A 3 5.17 1.82 -2.96
C ALA A 3 5.31 2.64 -1.66
N ILE A 4 4.20 2.92 -0.97
CA ILE A 4 4.25 3.55 0.36
C ILE A 4 4.04 2.47 1.41
N HIS A 5 4.98 2.33 2.32
CA HIS A 5 4.94 1.41 3.44
C HIS A 5 4.72 2.18 4.75
N TYR A 6 3.65 1.81 5.45
CA TYR A 6 3.34 2.20 6.82
C TYR A 6 3.70 1.01 7.71
N SER A 7 4.95 0.93 8.14
CA SER A 7 5.44 -0.13 9.03
C SER A 7 4.95 0.09 10.44
N SER A 8 4.60 -0.96 11.17
CA SER A 8 4.34 -0.85 12.62
C SER A 8 5.56 -0.34 13.40
N ASN A 9 6.77 -0.57 12.88
CA ASN A 9 8.02 -0.25 13.58
C ASN A 9 8.50 1.19 13.32
N HIS A 10 7.72 1.99 12.60
CA HIS A 10 8.05 3.36 12.23
C HIS A 10 6.86 4.28 12.41
N ASP A 11 7.12 5.49 12.90
CA ASP A 11 6.07 6.49 13.16
C ASP A 11 5.57 7.19 11.90
N TYR A 12 6.22 6.95 10.76
CA TYR A 12 5.93 7.62 9.49
C TYR A 12 6.03 6.66 8.29
N ALA A 13 5.27 7.01 7.26
CA ALA A 13 5.26 6.30 5.99
C ALA A 13 6.59 6.48 5.25
N ARG A 14 7.09 5.40 4.64
CA ARG A 14 8.30 5.40 3.82
C ARG A 14 7.99 4.93 2.40
N VAL A 15 8.69 5.50 1.43
CA VAL A 15 8.67 4.94 0.08
C VAL A 15 9.64 3.77 0.03
N VAL A 16 9.15 2.61 -0.42
CA VAL A 16 9.94 1.39 -0.55
C VAL A 16 9.88 0.88 -1.98
N SER A 17 10.95 0.22 -2.44
CA SER A 17 10.94 -0.47 -3.73
C SER A 17 10.49 -1.91 -3.54
N ILE A 18 9.33 -2.26 -4.11
CA ILE A 18 8.82 -3.62 -4.11
C ILE A 18 9.47 -4.42 -5.25
N PRO A 19 10.19 -5.52 -4.97
CA PRO A 19 10.68 -6.42 -6.01
C PRO A 19 9.51 -6.94 -6.85
N THR A 20 9.73 -7.14 -8.15
CA THR A 20 8.67 -7.65 -9.04
C THR A 20 9.20 -8.77 -9.91
N LEU A 21 8.42 -9.84 -10.04
CA LEU A 21 8.57 -10.82 -11.10
C LEU A 21 7.93 -10.28 -12.37
N ALA A 22 8.66 -10.30 -13.48
CA ALA A 22 8.14 -9.94 -14.78
C ALA A 22 7.71 -11.20 -15.53
N ASN A 23 6.61 -11.15 -16.26
CA ASN A 23 6.29 -12.19 -17.24
C ASN A 23 7.33 -12.18 -18.39
N PRO A 24 7.42 -13.24 -19.22
CA PRO A 24 8.39 -13.30 -20.33
C PRO A 24 8.32 -12.11 -21.31
N GLY A 25 7.17 -11.43 -21.40
CA GLY A 25 6.99 -10.22 -22.21
C GLY A 25 7.36 -8.90 -21.52
N GLY A 26 7.73 -8.92 -20.23
CA GLY A 26 8.13 -7.74 -19.45
C GLY A 26 7.04 -6.72 -19.13
N LEU A 27 5.82 -6.91 -19.68
CA LEU A 27 4.70 -5.98 -19.54
C LEU A 27 4.00 -6.12 -18.19
N ASP A 28 3.79 -7.34 -17.72
CA ASP A 28 3.16 -7.59 -16.43
C ASP A 28 4.23 -7.75 -15.36
N ARG A 29 4.06 -7.00 -14.28
CA ARG A 29 4.92 -7.04 -13.10
C ARG A 29 4.11 -7.45 -11.89
N PHE A 30 4.45 -8.58 -11.31
CA PHE A 30 3.82 -9.13 -10.13
C PHE A 30 4.67 -8.79 -8.89
N PRO A 31 4.14 -8.01 -7.93
CA PRO A 31 4.91 -7.59 -6.77
C PRO A 31 5.12 -8.75 -5.80
N CYS A 32 6.38 -8.94 -5.39
CA CYS A 32 6.79 -9.85 -4.33
C CYS A 32 6.61 -9.15 -2.98
N ILE A 33 5.37 -9.04 -2.52
CA ILE A 33 5.01 -8.31 -1.29
C ILE A 33 5.60 -8.99 -0.05
N GLU A 34 5.73 -10.30 -0.08
CA GLU A 34 6.40 -11.13 0.91
C GLU A 34 7.86 -10.74 1.14
N ALA A 35 8.53 -10.14 0.16
CA ALA A 35 9.90 -9.64 0.33
C ALA A 35 9.97 -8.43 1.29
N VAL A 36 8.84 -7.76 1.56
CA VAL A 36 8.76 -6.64 2.51
C VAL A 36 8.15 -7.08 3.84
N PHE A 37 7.11 -7.90 3.83
CA PHE A 37 6.45 -8.37 5.04
C PHE A 37 7.14 -9.57 5.71
N GLY A 38 7.98 -10.31 4.98
CA GLY A 38 8.62 -11.54 5.40
C GLY A 38 7.92 -12.81 4.88
N PRO A 39 8.65 -13.94 4.77
CA PRO A 39 8.22 -15.16 4.05
C PRO A 39 7.06 -15.94 4.69
N HIS A 40 6.62 -15.57 5.89
CA HIS A 40 5.51 -16.23 6.61
C HIS A 40 4.43 -15.25 7.05
N ALA A 41 4.44 -14.06 6.45
CA ALA A 41 3.43 -13.05 6.68
C ALA A 41 2.07 -13.52 6.18
N HIS A 42 1.05 -13.48 7.04
CA HIS A 42 -0.36 -13.57 6.60
C HIS A 42 -0.75 -12.23 5.96
N ILE A 43 -0.55 -12.14 4.63
CA ILE A 43 -0.81 -10.92 3.86
C ILE A 43 -2.21 -11.00 3.27
N THR A 44 -3.01 -9.96 3.50
CA THR A 44 -4.30 -9.75 2.83
C THR A 44 -4.20 -8.53 1.91
N SER A 45 -5.06 -8.46 0.91
CA SER A 45 -5.16 -7.30 0.03
C SER A 45 -6.59 -6.78 -0.11
N SER A 46 -6.72 -5.47 -0.29
CA SER A 46 -7.97 -4.80 -0.62
C SER A 46 -7.73 -3.75 -1.70
N THR A 47 -8.75 -3.49 -2.52
CA THR A 47 -8.67 -2.49 -3.60
C THR A 47 -9.52 -1.27 -3.23
N VAL A 48 -8.96 -0.08 -3.43
CA VAL A 48 -9.62 1.19 -3.13
C VAL A 48 -9.53 2.13 -4.31
N ASP A 49 -10.68 2.65 -4.72
CA ASP A 49 -10.80 3.67 -5.77
C ASP A 49 -10.94 5.07 -5.13
N ILE A 50 -10.11 6.00 -5.59
CA ILE A 50 -10.09 7.43 -5.23
C ILE A 50 -10.20 8.27 -6.50
N GLN A 51 -11.10 9.25 -6.51
CA GLN A 51 -11.18 10.22 -7.59
C GLN A 51 -10.28 11.42 -7.27
N ASP A 52 -9.51 11.87 -8.26
CA ASP A 52 -8.79 13.14 -8.16
C ASP A 52 -9.70 14.35 -8.40
N VAL A 53 -9.14 15.55 -8.24
CA VAL A 53 -9.86 16.82 -8.44
C VAL A 53 -10.37 17.03 -9.87
N LYS A 54 -9.91 16.24 -10.84
CA LYS A 54 -10.36 16.27 -12.24
C LYS A 54 -11.40 15.19 -12.53
N GLY A 55 -11.87 14.47 -11.51
CA GLY A 55 -12.83 13.37 -11.64
C GLY A 55 -12.22 12.07 -12.18
N LYS A 56 -10.89 11.98 -12.32
CA LYS A 56 -10.24 10.75 -12.77
C LYS A 56 -10.13 9.77 -11.60
N THR A 57 -10.63 8.56 -11.79
CA THR A 57 -10.47 7.47 -10.82
C THR A 57 -9.05 6.90 -10.87
N HIS A 58 -8.44 6.81 -9.71
CA HIS A 58 -7.17 6.14 -9.43
C HIS A 58 -7.44 4.95 -8.51
N ARG A 59 -6.91 3.80 -8.89
CA ARG A 59 -7.10 2.55 -8.14
C ARG A 59 -5.82 2.19 -7.41
N PHE A 60 -5.97 1.90 -6.12
CA PHE A 60 -4.90 1.50 -5.23
C PHE A 60 -5.17 0.10 -4.69
N VAL A 61 -4.12 -0.67 -4.48
CA VAL A 61 -4.16 -1.94 -3.75
C VAL A 61 -3.43 -1.75 -2.44
N ILE A 62 -4.12 -2.08 -1.36
CA ILE A 62 -3.63 -2.02 0.00
C ILE A 62 -3.32 -3.45 0.42
N PHE A 63 -2.04 -3.77 0.55
CA PHE A 63 -1.57 -5.01 1.15
C PHE A 63 -1.33 -4.78 2.63
N TYR A 64 -1.73 -5.72 3.47
CA TYR A 64 -1.59 -5.53 4.91
C TYR A 64 -1.47 -6.84 5.68
N GLN A 65 -0.87 -6.72 6.86
CA GLN A 65 -1.02 -7.66 7.96
C GLN A 65 -1.90 -7.02 9.02
N GLN A 66 -2.80 -7.80 9.60
CA GLN A 66 -3.61 -7.36 10.73
C GLN A 66 -3.78 -8.50 11.73
N GLY A 67 -3.63 -8.19 13.02
CA GLY A 67 -3.80 -9.19 14.08
C GLY A 67 -3.62 -8.61 15.48
N GLY A 68 -4.29 -9.20 16.47
CA GLY A 68 -4.25 -8.72 17.85
C GLY A 68 -2.86 -8.80 18.51
N SER A 69 -2.01 -9.72 18.05
CA SER A 69 -0.63 -9.88 18.53
C SER A 69 0.37 -8.91 17.87
N LEU A 70 -0.02 -8.21 16.81
CA LEU A 70 0.85 -7.25 16.13
C LEU A 70 0.86 -5.91 16.84
N GLU A 71 1.94 -5.15 16.71
CA GLU A 71 2.06 -3.81 17.30
C GLU A 71 1.10 -2.81 16.64
N VAL A 72 0.64 -1.83 17.43
CA VAL A 72 -0.14 -0.71 16.92
C VAL A 72 0.71 0.07 15.93
N ASN A 73 0.14 0.34 14.76
CA ASN A 73 0.82 1.05 13.71
C ASN A 73 0.71 2.56 13.92
N GLN A 74 1.75 3.14 14.53
CA GLN A 74 1.77 4.56 14.86
C GLN A 74 1.66 5.44 13.60
N ALA A 75 2.23 5.03 12.47
CA ALA A 75 2.10 5.77 11.21
C ALA A 75 0.64 5.84 10.73
N ILE A 76 -0.17 4.80 10.98
CA ILE A 76 -1.60 4.80 10.67
C ILE A 76 -2.38 5.62 11.68
N GLN A 77 -2.07 5.52 12.96
CA GLN A 77 -2.72 6.34 13.99
C GLN A 77 -2.46 7.85 13.77
N ASN A 78 -1.27 8.21 13.32
CA ASN A 78 -0.92 9.58 12.95
C ASN A 78 -1.70 10.06 11.71
N LEU A 79 -2.05 9.13 10.80
CA LEU A 79 -2.81 9.42 9.59
C LEU A 79 -4.34 9.48 9.83
N VAL A 80 -4.84 8.62 10.71
CA VAL A 80 -6.24 8.50 11.11
C VAL A 80 -6.29 8.47 12.64
N PRO A 81 -6.40 9.64 13.31
CA PRO A 81 -6.43 9.73 14.76
C PRO A 81 -7.52 8.84 15.36
N GLY A 82 -7.16 8.05 16.37
CA GLY A 82 -8.04 7.08 17.01
C GLY A 82 -8.01 5.67 16.40
N SER A 83 -7.42 5.49 15.21
CA SER A 83 -7.23 4.17 14.62
C SER A 83 -6.43 3.25 15.56
N GLN A 84 -6.94 2.04 15.78
CA GLN A 84 -6.28 0.98 16.54
C GLN A 84 -5.67 -0.07 15.60
N TRP A 85 -5.32 0.32 14.37
CA TRP A 85 -4.75 -0.60 13.40
C TRP A 85 -3.47 -1.23 13.94
N ARG A 86 -3.40 -2.55 13.92
CA ARG A 86 -2.26 -3.35 14.38
C ARG A 86 -1.67 -4.13 13.23
N GLY A 87 -0.39 -3.89 12.92
CA GLY A 87 0.31 -4.49 11.78
C GLY A 87 0.63 -3.52 10.64
N SER A 88 1.46 -3.97 9.71
CA SER A 88 2.01 -3.13 8.63
C SER A 88 1.07 -3.04 7.41
N ILE A 89 1.18 -1.94 6.66
CA ILE A 89 0.39 -1.70 5.44
C ILE A 89 1.31 -1.20 4.30
N ILE A 90 1.15 -1.76 3.11
CA ILE A 90 1.76 -1.29 1.87
C ILE A 90 0.68 -0.84 0.90
N VAL A 91 0.81 0.37 0.38
CA VAL A 91 -0.07 0.92 -0.64
C VAL A 91 0.65 0.95 -1.97
N MET A 92 0.04 0.30 -2.97
CA MET A 92 0.48 0.31 -4.37
C MET A 92 -0.62 0.86 -5.26
N MET A 93 -0.25 1.31 -6.46
CA MET A 93 -1.20 1.81 -7.45
C MET A 93 -1.30 0.84 -8.62
N THR A 94 -2.50 0.67 -9.18
CA THR A 94 -2.70 -0.14 -10.39
C THR A 94 -2.59 0.73 -11.64
N GLY A 95 -2.05 0.18 -12.72
CA GLY A 95 -2.07 0.84 -14.03
C GLY A 95 -3.39 0.62 -14.78
N LYS A 96 -3.59 1.35 -15.88
CA LYS A 96 -4.77 1.16 -16.75
C LYS A 96 -4.76 -0.21 -17.44
N ASN A 97 -3.59 -0.62 -17.93
CA ASN A 97 -3.39 -1.86 -18.71
C ASN A 97 -2.33 -2.78 -18.09
N ILE A 98 -1.83 -2.45 -16.89
CA ILE A 98 -0.81 -3.23 -16.20
C ILE A 98 -1.21 -3.38 -14.73
N PRO A 99 -0.95 -4.54 -14.09
CA PRO A 99 -1.44 -4.84 -12.75
C PRO A 99 -1.00 -3.81 -11.71
N PHE A 100 0.26 -3.39 -11.76
CA PHE A 100 0.84 -2.45 -10.80
C PHE A 100 1.76 -1.44 -11.48
N ILE A 101 1.73 -0.21 -10.97
CA ILE A 101 2.67 0.86 -11.31
C ILE A 101 3.36 1.37 -10.05
N GLY A 102 4.56 1.92 -10.25
CA GLY A 102 5.28 2.62 -9.20
C GLY A 102 4.53 3.88 -8.78
N LEU A 103 4.42 4.11 -7.47
CA LEU A 103 3.96 5.39 -6.95
C LEU A 103 4.99 6.48 -7.32
N MET A 104 4.52 7.51 -8.02
CA MET A 104 5.25 8.75 -8.23
C MET A 104 4.93 9.73 -7.11
N SER A 105 5.77 10.75 -6.92
CA SER A 105 5.56 11.79 -5.90
C SER A 105 4.18 12.44 -6.00
N THR A 106 3.68 12.64 -7.22
CA THR A 106 2.36 13.19 -7.52
C THR A 106 1.21 12.32 -7.02
N HIS A 107 1.40 11.00 -6.86
CA HIS A 107 0.35 10.08 -6.41
C HIS A 107 0.27 9.95 -4.89
N ARG A 108 1.22 10.53 -4.15
CA ARG A 108 1.34 10.31 -2.69
C ARG A 108 0.07 10.72 -1.93
N HIS A 109 -0.48 11.89 -2.23
CA HIS A 109 -1.69 12.38 -1.58
C HIS A 109 -2.92 11.48 -1.87
N LEU A 110 -3.05 10.97 -3.10
CA LEU A 110 -4.13 10.04 -3.47
C LEU A 110 -3.98 8.68 -2.77
N ALA A 111 -2.75 8.17 -2.69
CA ALA A 111 -2.46 6.92 -1.99
C ALA A 111 -2.74 7.02 -0.49
N THR A 112 -2.39 8.16 0.12
CA THR A 112 -2.75 8.48 1.51
C THR A 112 -4.26 8.59 1.69
N GLY A 113 -4.98 9.25 0.78
CA GLY A 113 -6.44 9.32 0.82
C GLY A 113 -7.12 7.95 0.65
N ALA A 114 -6.56 7.07 -0.20
CA ALA A 114 -7.02 5.70 -0.36
C ALA A 114 -6.90 4.91 0.96
N LEU A 115 -5.77 5.09 1.66
CA LEU A 115 -5.56 4.44 2.95
C LEU A 115 -6.47 4.98 4.03
N GLN A 116 -6.67 6.30 4.09
CA GLN A 116 -7.63 6.91 5.03
C GLN A 116 -9.03 6.36 4.79
N LYS A 117 -9.49 6.32 3.54
CA LYS A 117 -10.80 5.75 3.16
C LYS A 117 -10.94 4.26 3.54
N TYR A 118 -9.85 3.52 3.58
CA TYR A 118 -9.85 2.09 3.93
C TYR A 118 -9.87 1.83 5.44
N VAL A 119 -9.17 2.68 6.20
CA VAL A 119 -8.98 2.50 7.65
C VAL A 119 -10.10 3.17 8.47
N LEU A 120 -10.77 4.18 7.91
CA LEU A 120 -11.98 4.79 8.47
C LEU A 120 -13.15 3.79 8.45
#